data_AF-A0A972V998-F1
#
_entry.id   AF-A0A972V998-F1
#
_cell.length_a   1.000
_cell.length_b   1.000
_cell.length_c   1.000
_cell.angle_alpha   90.00
_cell.angle_beta   90.00
_cell.angle_gamma   90.00
#
_symmetry.space_group_name_H-M   'P 1'
#
loop_
_entity.id
_entity.type
_entity.pdbx_description
1 polymer ?
#
loop_
_entity_poly.entity_id
_entity_poly.type
_entity_poly.pdbx_seq_one_letter_code
_entity_poly.pdbx_strand_id
1 'polypeptide(L)'
;MVTHNKEKLEELKQTIANVKQKRYSDSYLIAVLHKAQALYGYLSQDVIDVIAVDMDIPTAHIWGVATFYHYFNLTPQGKHEINVCLGTACYVKGAAQLVETLKQQ
;
A
#
# COMPACT_ATOMS: atom_id res chain seq x y z
N MET A 1 7.27 -16.19 -1.71
CA MET A 1 7.99 -16.15 -0.41
C MET A 1 7.22 -15.28 0.60
N VAL A 2 5.88 -15.39 0.63
CA VAL A 2 4.97 -14.69 1.59
C VAL A 2 4.13 -15.68 2.43
N THR A 3 4.38 -16.98 2.26
CA THR A 3 3.69 -18.10 2.93
C THR A 3 3.95 -18.24 4.44
N HIS A 4 4.74 -17.36 5.06
CA HIS A 4 5.15 -17.47 6.47
C HIS A 4 4.25 -16.71 7.46
N ASN A 5 3.13 -16.12 7.03
CA ASN A 5 2.21 -15.44 7.94
C ASN A 5 0.74 -15.79 7.65
N LYS A 6 0.39 -17.06 7.90
CA LYS A 6 -0.98 -17.58 7.72
C LYS A 6 -2.04 -16.73 8.43
N GLU A 7 -1.70 -16.17 9.59
CA GLU A 7 -2.58 -15.31 10.38
C GLU A 7 -2.95 -14.02 9.63
N LYS A 8 -1.97 -13.34 9.03
CA LYS A 8 -2.20 -12.12 8.24
C LYS A 8 -2.99 -12.38 6.96
N LEU A 9 -2.75 -13.54 6.34
CA LEU A 9 -3.50 -13.95 5.15
C LEU A 9 -4.97 -14.19 5.48
N GLU A 10 -5.24 -14.83 6.62
CA GLU A 10 -6.60 -15.07 7.08
C GLU A 10 -7.33 -13.76 7.40
N GLU A 11 -6.66 -12.83 8.08
CA GLU A 11 -7.23 -11.50 8.36
C GLU A 11 -7.54 -10.70 7.08
N LEU A 12 -6.66 -10.77 6.07
CA LEU A 12 -6.90 -10.16 4.76
C LEU A 12 -8.12 -10.79 4.08
N LYS A 13 -8.24 -12.13 4.10
CA LYS A 13 -9.37 -12.85 3.52
C LYS A 13 -10.69 -12.51 4.20
N GLN A 14 -10.71 -12.40 5.52
CA GLN A 14 -11.88 -11.96 6.27
C GLN A 14 -12.29 -10.54 5.86
N THR A 15 -11.32 -9.65 5.68
CA THR A 15 -11.57 -8.28 5.21
C THR A 15 -12.21 -8.28 3.82
N ILE A 16 -11.66 -9.08 2.89
CA ILE A 16 -12.20 -9.20 1.53
C ILE A 16 -13.61 -9.80 1.54
N ALA A 17 -13.85 -10.84 2.34
CA ALA A 17 -15.17 -11.46 2.48
C ALA A 17 -16.22 -10.46 2.99
N ASN A 18 -15.86 -9.62 3.97
CA ASN A 18 -16.74 -8.56 4.49
C ASN A 18 -17.04 -7.49 3.43
N VAL A 19 -16.06 -7.16 2.59
CA VAL A 19 -16.21 -6.21 1.48
C VAL A 19 -17.07 -6.77 0.36
N LYS A 20 -16.91 -8.06 0.02
CA LYS A 20 -17.71 -8.73 -1.02
C LYS A 20 -19.20 -8.77 -0.71
N GLN A 21 -19.59 -8.72 0.56
CA GLN A 21 -21.00 -8.65 0.97
C GLN A 21 -21.63 -7.26 0.76
N LYS A 22 -20.81 -6.23 0.52
CA LYS A 22 -21.29 -4.86 0.30
C LYS A 22 -21.62 -4.64 -1.17
N ARG A 23 -22.53 -3.70 -1.41
CA ARG A 23 -22.88 -3.24 -2.76
C ARG A 23 -21.67 -2.51 -3.35
N TYR A 24 -21.33 -2.80 -4.62
CA TYR A 24 -20.13 -2.30 -5.30
C TYR A 24 -18.81 -2.71 -4.63
N SER A 25 -18.57 -4.02 -4.53
CA SER A 25 -17.35 -4.61 -3.95
C SER A 25 -16.05 -4.03 -4.51
N ASP A 26 -16.03 -3.74 -5.81
CA ASP A 26 -14.81 -3.33 -6.52
C ASP A 26 -14.34 -1.93 -6.10
N SER A 27 -15.28 -1.07 -5.69
CA SER A 27 -15.00 0.28 -5.18
C SER A 27 -14.19 0.26 -3.88
N TYR A 28 -14.13 -0.88 -3.19
CA TYR A 28 -13.37 -1.05 -1.96
C TYR A 28 -11.95 -1.58 -2.17
N LEU A 29 -11.49 -1.75 -3.41
CA LEU A 29 -10.14 -2.23 -3.73
C LEU A 29 -9.05 -1.43 -2.99
N ILE A 30 -9.17 -0.11 -2.97
CA ILE A 30 -8.22 0.77 -2.27
C ILE A 30 -8.19 0.47 -0.76
N ALA A 31 -9.34 0.24 -0.14
CA ALA A 31 -9.43 -0.10 1.28
C ALA A 31 -8.79 -1.46 1.58
N VAL A 32 -8.97 -2.44 0.69
CA VAL A 32 -8.32 -3.76 0.80
C VAL A 32 -6.80 -3.63 0.66
N LEU A 33 -6.31 -2.84 -0.30
CA LEU A 33 -4.88 -2.58 -0.48
C LEU A 33 -4.27 -1.87 0.72
N HIS A 34 -4.97 -0.91 1.33
CA HIS A 34 -4.52 -0.29 2.59
C HIS A 34 -4.38 -1.32 3.71
N LYS A 35 -5.35 -2.22 3.85
CA LYS A 35 -5.29 -3.28 4.86
C LYS A 35 -4.12 -4.24 4.60
N ALA A 36 -3.92 -4.64 3.34
CA ALA A 36 -2.79 -5.50 2.97
C ALA A 36 -1.45 -4.81 3.27
N GLN A 37 -1.27 -3.55 2.91
CA GLN A 37 -0.06 -2.80 3.23
C GLN A 37 0.14 -2.65 4.75
N ALA A 38 -0.92 -2.43 5.54
CA ALA A 38 -0.82 -2.36 6.99
C ALA A 38 -0.37 -3.70 7.61
N LEU A 39 -0.79 -4.84 7.04
CA LEU A 39 -0.43 -6.17 7.51
C LEU A 39 1.00 -6.56 7.11
N TYR A 40 1.38 -6.33 5.85
CA TYR A 40 2.64 -6.81 5.27
C TYR A 40 3.75 -5.75 5.22
N GLY A 41 3.43 -4.47 5.44
CA GLY A 41 4.33 -3.33 5.33
C GLY A 41 4.52 -2.82 3.89
N TYR A 42 4.40 -3.71 2.90
CA TYR A 42 4.48 -3.40 1.47
C TYR A 42 3.63 -4.39 0.67
N LEU A 43 3.28 -4.00 -0.56
CA LEU A 43 2.50 -4.80 -1.50
C LEU A 43 3.43 -5.56 -2.44
N SER A 44 3.71 -6.82 -2.09
CA SER A 44 4.41 -7.75 -2.98
C SER A 44 3.48 -8.33 -4.05
N GLN A 45 4.07 -8.84 -5.13
CA GLN A 45 3.33 -9.51 -6.20
C GLN A 45 2.46 -10.67 -5.68
N ASP A 46 3.00 -11.52 -4.79
CA ASP A 46 2.27 -12.61 -4.15
C ASP A 46 0.99 -12.12 -3.44
N VAL A 47 1.05 -10.96 -2.75
CA VAL A 47 -0.11 -10.38 -2.04
C VAL A 47 -1.14 -9.82 -3.02
N ILE A 48 -0.69 -9.16 -4.08
CA ILE A 48 -1.57 -8.61 -5.13
C ILE A 48 -2.30 -9.74 -5.86
N ASP A 49 -1.62 -10.84 -6.18
CA ASP A 49 -2.21 -12.01 -6.83
C ASP A 49 -3.29 -12.66 -5.96
N VAL A 50 -3.05 -12.77 -4.65
CA VAL A 50 -4.07 -13.24 -3.70
C VAL A 50 -5.30 -12.34 -3.72
N ILE A 51 -5.12 -11.02 -3.65
CA ILE A 51 -6.23 -10.06 -3.68
C ILE A 51 -6.97 -10.13 -5.00
N ALA A 52 -6.27 -10.30 -6.13
CA ALA A 52 -6.85 -10.43 -7.46
C ALA A 52 -7.80 -11.63 -7.53
N VAL A 53 -7.35 -12.80 -7.07
CA VAL A 53 -8.16 -14.03 -7.01
C VAL A 53 -9.33 -13.87 -6.04
N ASP A 54 -9.08 -13.35 -4.84
CA ASP A 54 -10.11 -13.25 -3.80
C ASP A 54 -11.13 -12.14 -4.09
N MET A 55 -10.80 -11.10 -4.87
CA MET A 55 -11.72 -10.04 -5.28
C MET A 55 -12.36 -10.26 -6.66
N ASP A 56 -11.87 -11.23 -7.45
CA ASP A 56 -12.26 -11.43 -8.86
C ASP A 56 -11.96 -10.22 -9.76
N ILE A 57 -10.81 -9.57 -9.51
CA ILE A 57 -10.34 -8.41 -10.28
C ILE A 57 -9.00 -8.78 -10.95
N PRO A 58 -8.79 -8.47 -12.24
CA PRO A 58 -7.54 -8.77 -12.91
C PRO A 58 -6.32 -8.16 -12.20
N THR A 59 -5.27 -8.95 -12.00
CA THR A 59 -4.03 -8.48 -11.34
C THR A 59 -3.47 -7.22 -12.01
N ALA A 60 -3.55 -7.12 -13.34
CA ALA A 60 -3.09 -5.94 -14.09
C ALA A 60 -3.81 -4.66 -13.67
N HIS A 61 -5.10 -4.73 -13.35
CA HIS A 61 -5.87 -3.58 -12.87
C HIS A 61 -5.42 -3.16 -11.47
N ILE A 62 -5.20 -4.13 -10.58
CA ILE A 62 -4.72 -3.86 -9.22
C ILE A 62 -3.31 -3.28 -9.25
N TRP A 63 -2.43 -3.80 -10.11
CA TRP A 63 -1.10 -3.22 -10.35
C TRP A 63 -1.18 -1.78 -10.85
N GLY A 64 -2.10 -1.48 -11.77
CA GLY A 64 -2.34 -0.12 -12.25
C GLY A 64 -2.71 0.82 -11.10
N VAL A 65 -3.61 0.39 -10.21
CA VAL A 65 -4.00 1.16 -9.02
C VAL A 65 -2.83 1.31 -8.04
N ALA A 66 -2.14 0.21 -7.72
CA ALA A 66 -1.04 0.21 -6.75
C ALA A 66 0.15 1.08 -7.20
N THR A 67 0.42 1.14 -8.50
CA THR A 67 1.48 1.99 -9.06
C THR A 67 1.05 3.45 -9.24
N PHE A 68 -0.24 3.70 -9.44
CA PHE A 68 -0.79 5.04 -9.62
C PHE A 68 -0.81 5.86 -8.33
N TYR A 69 -1.14 5.24 -7.19
CA TYR A 69 -1.21 5.93 -5.90
C TYR A 69 0.14 5.91 -5.18
N HIS A 70 0.70 7.11 -4.95
CA HIS A 70 1.98 7.30 -4.25
C HIS A 70 2.04 6.72 -2.83
N TYR A 71 0.88 6.51 -2.19
CA TYR A 71 0.79 5.94 -0.85
C TYR A 71 1.23 4.47 -0.78
N PHE A 72 1.08 3.73 -1.88
CA PHE A 72 1.36 2.29 -1.87
C PHE A 72 2.84 2.00 -2.12
N ASN A 73 3.41 1.20 -1.23
CA ASN A 73 4.79 0.79 -1.26
C ASN A 73 4.87 -0.60 -1.90
N LEU A 74 5.49 -0.69 -3.07
CA LEU A 74 5.69 -1.95 -3.79
C LEU A 74 6.99 -2.66 -3.38
N THR A 75 7.87 -1.93 -2.70
CA THR A 75 9.15 -2.40 -2.20
C THR A 75 9.17 -2.34 -0.68
N PRO A 76 9.91 -3.25 0.00
CA PRO A 76 10.07 -3.19 1.43
C PRO A 76 10.68 -1.84 1.85
N GLN A 77 10.01 -1.15 2.76
CA GLN A 77 10.51 0.09 3.33
C GLN A 77 11.35 -0.16 4.58
N GLY A 78 12.26 0.78 4.87
CA GLY A 78 13.04 0.77 6.10
C GLY A 78 12.16 0.92 7.33
N LYS A 79 12.73 0.66 8.51
CA LYS A 79 12.04 0.78 9.81
C LYS A 79 11.46 2.18 10.07
N HIS A 80 12.01 3.21 9.45
CA HIS A 80 11.62 4.60 9.62
C HIS A 80 11.29 5.23 8.27
N GLU A 81 10.04 5.69 8.11
CA GLU A 81 9.59 6.44 6.96
C GLU A 81 9.67 7.94 7.28
N ILE A 82 10.38 8.72 6.46
CA ILE A 82 10.56 10.17 6.64
C ILE A 82 9.91 10.88 5.46
N ASN A 83 8.78 11.54 5.72
CA ASN A 83 8.04 12.30 4.72
C ASN A 83 8.25 13.81 4.93
N VAL A 84 8.83 14.49 3.95
CA VAL A 84 9.10 15.93 4.00
C VAL A 84 8.18 16.69 3.05
N CYS A 85 7.45 17.68 3.59
CA CYS A 85 6.59 18.53 2.78
C CYS A 85 7.43 19.50 1.92
N LEU A 86 7.25 19.42 0.60
CA LEU A 86 7.85 20.33 -0.38
C LEU A 86 6.83 21.31 -0.99
N GLY A 87 5.67 21.47 -0.36
CA GLY A 87 4.69 22.49 -0.76
C GLY A 87 5.22 23.91 -0.56
N THR A 88 4.62 24.90 -1.23
CA THR A 88 5.12 26.29 -1.28
C THR A 88 5.37 26.91 0.09
N ALA A 89 4.47 26.68 1.06
CA ALA A 89 4.62 27.20 2.42
C ALA A 89 5.83 26.61 3.16
N CYS A 90 6.12 25.33 2.96
CA CYS A 90 7.27 24.65 3.55
C CYS A 90 8.56 25.00 2.79
N TYR A 91 8.47 25.17 1.47
CA TYR A 91 9.59 25.55 0.61
C TYR A 91 10.18 26.91 1.03
N VAL A 92 9.35 27.94 1.24
CA VAL A 92 9.78 29.28 1.69
C VAL A 92 10.44 29.23 3.09
N LYS A 93 10.07 28.25 3.92
CA LYS A 93 10.69 28.01 5.24
C LYS A 93 11.99 27.20 5.18
N GLY A 94 12.49 26.85 4.00
CA GLY A 94 13.75 26.11 3.85
C GLY A 94 13.60 24.58 3.84
N ALA A 95 12.43 24.03 3.49
CA ALA A 95 12.26 22.57 3.39
C ALA A 95 13.25 21.90 2.42
N ALA A 96 13.72 22.62 1.39
CA ALA A 96 14.74 22.12 0.47
C ALA A 96 16.07 21.82 1.19
N GLN A 97 16.52 22.73 2.07
CA GLN A 97 17.77 22.58 2.86
C GLN A 97 17.66 21.44 3.89
N LEU A 98 16.45 21.25 4.44
CA LEU A 98 16.16 20.13 5.33
C LEU A 98 16.33 18.79 4.61
N VAL A 99 15.78 18.65 3.39
CA VAL A 99 15.94 17.43 2.59
C VAL A 99 17.40 17.17 2.24
N GLU A 100 18.18 18.19 1.90
CA GLU A 100 19.61 18.03 1.61
C GLU A 100 20.39 17.54 2.84
N THR A 101 20.14 18.12 4.01
CA THR A 101 20.76 17.67 5.27
C THR A 101 20.40 16.22 5.59
N LEU A 102 19.13 15.83 5.41
CA LEU A 102 18.66 14.47 5.66
C LEU A 102 19.27 13.43 4.71
N LYS A 103 19.66 13.82 3.49
CA LYS A 103 20.33 12.93 2.52
C LYS A 103 21.81 12.70 2.82
N GLN A 104 22.43 13.54 3.66
CA GLN A 104 23.84 13.44 4.01
C GLN A 104 24.09 12.52 5.22
N GLN A 105 23.04 11.96 5.82
CA GLN A 105 23.12 10.93 6.86
C GLN A 105 22.92 9.53 6.30
#